data_AF-A0AAN7KEF4-F1
#
_entry.id   AF-A0AAN7KEF4-F1
#
_cell.length_a   1.000
_cell.length_b   1.000
_cell.length_c   1.000
_cell.angle_alpha   90.00
_cell.angle_beta   90.00
_cell.angle_gamma   90.00
#
_symmetry.space_group_name_H-M   'P 1'
#
loop_
_entity.id
_entity.type
_entity.pdbx_description
1 polymer ?
#
loop_
_entity_poly.entity_id
_entity_poly.type
_entity_poly.pdbx_seq_one_letter_code
_entity_poly.pdbx_strand_id
1 'polypeptide(L)'
;MVVMLEESQGGGATLSPPLNFSMVAECIYRSGFPQPSNFTFLETLDLRSIIYLCPEPYPEENLKFIKDQNIQLFQFGIEGKMDHSVSIPKGTITAALKVLIDVRNHPVLIHCKRGKHRTGCLVGCFRKLQNWSVFCV
;
A
#
# COMPACT_ATOMS: atom_id res chain seq x y z
N MET A 1 8.47 -19.33 -20.28
CA MET A 1 8.17 -18.00 -20.85
C MET A 1 8.62 -16.97 -19.84
N VAL A 2 9.91 -16.65 -19.89
CA VAL A 2 10.53 -15.59 -19.10
C VAL A 2 10.10 -14.27 -19.74
N VAL A 3 9.24 -13.51 -19.07
CA VAL A 3 8.89 -12.16 -19.51
C VAL A 3 10.11 -11.26 -19.26
N MET A 4 10.85 -11.02 -20.34
CA MET A 4 11.83 -9.95 -20.46
C MET A 4 11.07 -8.63 -20.31
N LEU A 5 11.43 -7.83 -19.31
CA LEU A 5 11.05 -6.43 -19.28
C LEU A 5 12.00 -5.71 -20.24
N GLU A 6 11.48 -5.32 -21.41
CA GLU A 6 12.20 -4.45 -22.34
C GLU A 6 12.41 -3.07 -21.70
N GLU A 7 13.68 -2.65 -21.60
CA GLU A 7 14.06 -1.27 -21.34
C GLU A 7 13.93 -0.46 -22.63
N SER A 8 12.90 0.38 -22.75
CA SER A 8 12.85 1.42 -23.79
C SER A 8 13.48 2.71 -23.26
N GLN A 9 14.65 3.08 -23.78
CA GLN A 9 15.29 4.38 -23.53
C GLN A 9 14.52 5.51 -24.23
N GLY A 10 14.14 6.54 -23.45
CA GLY A 10 13.60 7.79 -23.98
C GLY A 10 13.45 8.83 -22.88
N GLY A 11 14.49 9.64 -22.63
CA GLY A 11 14.43 10.93 -21.91
C GLY A 11 13.61 11.02 -20.61
N GLY A 12 13.39 9.91 -19.90
CA GLY A 12 12.34 9.80 -18.88
C GLY A 12 12.90 9.94 -17.48
N ALA A 13 12.27 10.78 -16.66
CA ALA A 13 12.54 10.84 -15.23
C ALA A 13 12.56 9.41 -14.65
N THR A 14 13.64 9.03 -13.97
CA THR A 14 13.78 7.70 -13.36
C THR A 14 12.66 7.48 -12.34
N LEU A 15 11.60 6.78 -12.77
CA LEU A 15 10.45 6.48 -11.93
C LEU A 15 10.89 5.51 -10.84
N SER A 16 11.20 6.05 -9.66
CA SER A 16 11.69 5.26 -8.54
C SER A 16 10.49 4.80 -7.71
N PRO A 17 10.16 3.50 -7.69
CA PRO A 17 9.05 3.02 -6.88
C PRO A 17 9.37 3.16 -5.38
N PRO A 18 8.35 3.32 -4.52
CA PRO A 18 8.56 3.32 -3.08
C PRO A 18 9.19 2.02 -2.57
N LEU A 19 9.81 2.09 -1.39
CA LEU A 19 10.41 0.92 -0.73
C LEU A 19 9.42 -0.26 -0.67
N ASN A 20 9.83 -1.48 -1.06
CA ASN A 20 8.97 -2.68 -1.05
C ASN A 20 7.65 -2.52 -1.81
N PHE A 21 7.63 -1.71 -2.87
CA PHE A 21 6.49 -1.62 -3.76
C PHE A 21 6.27 -2.95 -4.48
N SER A 22 5.01 -3.40 -4.53
CA SER A 22 4.61 -4.62 -5.26
C SER A 22 3.09 -4.59 -5.51
N MET A 23 2.65 -5.23 -6.59
CA MET A 23 1.24 -5.47 -6.83
C MET A 23 0.79 -6.71 -6.03
N VAL A 24 -0.27 -6.57 -5.24
CA VAL A 24 -0.85 -7.68 -4.45
C VAL A 24 -1.88 -8.44 -5.28
N ALA A 25 -2.73 -7.68 -5.97
CA ALA A 25 -3.77 -8.13 -6.88
C ALA A 25 -4.07 -6.98 -7.86
N GLU A 26 -4.92 -7.23 -8.86
CA GLU A 26 -5.35 -6.19 -9.79
C GLU A 26 -5.92 -4.98 -9.03
N CYS A 27 -5.41 -3.79 -9.34
CA CYS A 27 -5.77 -2.53 -8.68
C CYS A 27 -5.53 -2.48 -7.16
N ILE A 28 -4.70 -3.39 -6.60
CA ILE A 28 -4.27 -3.39 -5.20
C ILE A 28 -2.75 -3.43 -5.14
N TYR A 29 -2.17 -2.36 -4.61
CA TYR A 29 -0.73 -2.20 -4.46
C TYR A 29 -0.33 -2.22 -2.99
N ARG A 30 0.91 -2.63 -2.72
CA ARG A 30 1.54 -2.52 -1.40
C ARG A 30 2.84 -1.77 -1.51
N SER A 31 3.19 -1.01 -0.48
CA SER A 31 4.53 -0.42 -0.34
C SER A 31 4.91 -0.13 1.11
N GLY A 32 6.14 0.32 1.28
CA GLY A 32 6.59 1.13 2.42
C GLY A 32 6.20 2.59 2.25
N PHE A 33 6.74 3.43 3.11
CA PHE A 33 6.34 4.83 3.17
C PHE A 33 6.79 5.57 1.90
N PRO A 34 5.86 6.19 1.14
CA PRO A 34 6.21 6.91 -0.08
C PRO A 34 6.98 8.19 0.25
N GLN A 35 8.11 8.39 -0.42
CA GLN A 35 8.88 9.63 -0.35
C GLN A 35 8.53 10.54 -1.54
N PRO A 36 8.85 11.83 -1.48
CA PRO A 36 8.59 12.77 -2.57
C PRO A 36 9.23 12.36 -3.90
N SER A 37 10.39 11.73 -3.85
CA SER A 37 11.06 11.15 -5.03
C SER A 37 10.27 10.02 -5.69
N ASN A 38 9.26 9.46 -5.02
CA ASN A 38 8.39 8.42 -5.56
C ASN A 38 7.07 8.97 -6.10
N PHE A 39 6.75 10.26 -5.91
CA PHE A 39 5.45 10.81 -6.29
C PHE A 39 5.18 10.69 -7.79
N THR A 40 6.18 10.97 -8.63
CA THR A 40 6.09 10.78 -10.07
C THR A 40 5.74 9.34 -10.46
N PHE A 41 6.23 8.35 -9.72
CA PHE A 41 5.84 6.95 -9.94
C PHE A 41 4.39 6.69 -9.48
N LEU A 42 3.98 7.25 -8.34
CA LEU A 42 2.62 7.07 -7.82
C LEU A 42 1.55 7.71 -8.70
N GLU A 43 1.87 8.81 -9.38
CA GLU A 43 1.00 9.44 -10.38
C GLU A 43 0.69 8.48 -11.54
N THR A 44 1.66 7.65 -11.96
CA THR A 44 1.43 6.66 -13.03
C THR A 44 0.43 5.56 -12.66
N LEU A 45 0.18 5.35 -11.36
CA LEU A 45 -0.75 4.33 -10.88
C LEU A 45 -2.20 4.82 -10.83
N ASP A 46 -2.45 6.13 -11.00
CA ASP A 46 -3.77 6.76 -10.90
C ASP A 46 -4.56 6.28 -9.68
N LEU A 47 -3.91 6.38 -8.51
CA LEU A 47 -4.49 5.88 -7.27
C LEU A 47 -5.75 6.66 -6.92
N ARG A 48 -6.78 5.96 -6.48
CA ARG A 48 -7.99 6.58 -5.94
C ARG A 48 -7.94 6.69 -4.43
N SER A 49 -7.31 5.71 -3.77
CA SER A 49 -7.21 5.70 -2.31
C SER A 49 -5.89 5.15 -1.80
N ILE A 50 -5.53 5.57 -0.58
CA ILE A 50 -4.35 5.11 0.15
C ILE A 50 -4.78 4.63 1.53
N ILE A 51 -4.37 3.42 1.90
CA ILE A 51 -4.55 2.85 3.24
C ILE A 51 -3.23 2.99 3.99
N TYR A 52 -3.23 3.84 5.02
CA TYR A 52 -2.08 4.11 5.86
C TYR A 52 -2.22 3.47 7.23
N LEU A 53 -1.31 2.55 7.55
CA LEU A 53 -1.43 1.68 8.74
C LEU A 53 -0.66 2.16 9.98
N CYS A 54 -0.12 3.40 9.98
CA CYS A 54 0.61 3.93 11.14
C CYS A 54 -0.23 4.92 11.96
N PRO A 55 0.00 4.99 13.28
CA PRO A 55 -0.64 5.98 14.14
C PRO A 55 0.00 7.38 14.01
N GLU A 56 1.24 7.46 13.52
CA GLU A 56 1.95 8.72 13.27
C GLU A 56 1.19 9.58 12.26
N PRO A 57 1.06 10.91 12.45
CA PRO A 57 0.39 11.78 11.49
C PRO A 57 1.07 11.73 10.11
N TYR A 58 0.29 11.93 9.05
CA TYR A 58 0.82 11.95 7.69
C TYR A 58 1.59 13.26 7.44
N PRO A 59 2.81 13.24 6.87
CA PRO A 59 3.58 14.44 6.58
C PRO A 59 2.84 15.39 5.64
N GLU A 60 3.01 16.69 5.86
CA GLU A 60 2.31 17.74 5.11
C GLU A 60 2.57 17.69 3.60
N GLU A 61 3.79 17.34 3.19
CA GLU A 61 4.16 17.24 1.78
C GLU A 61 3.40 16.12 1.07
N ASN A 62 3.32 14.94 1.69
CA ASN A 62 2.52 13.85 1.16
C ASN A 62 1.01 14.15 1.22
N LEU A 63 0.54 14.90 2.21
CA LEU A 63 -0.86 15.36 2.26
C LEU A 63 -1.20 16.30 1.11
N LYS A 64 -0.28 17.20 0.74
CA LYS A 64 -0.46 18.08 -0.43
C LYS A 64 -0.59 17.26 -1.71
N PHE A 65 0.30 16.29 -1.91
CA PHE A 65 0.25 15.37 -3.05
C PHE A 65 -1.08 14.61 -3.15
N ILE A 66 -1.52 14.01 -2.02
CA ILE A 66 -2.79 13.28 -1.97
C ILE A 66 -3.98 14.18 -2.30
N LYS A 67 -3.98 15.44 -1.81
CA LYS A 67 -5.04 16.40 -2.12
C LYS A 67 -5.04 16.84 -3.58
N ASP A 68 -3.87 17.08 -4.14
CA ASP A 68 -3.71 17.51 -5.54
C ASP A 68 -4.20 16.42 -6.51
N GLN A 69 -3.86 15.17 -6.22
CA GLN A 69 -4.28 14.00 -7.01
C GLN A 69 -5.69 13.50 -6.64
N ASN A 70 -6.41 14.21 -5.75
CA ASN A 70 -7.75 13.84 -5.28
C ASN A 70 -7.86 12.41 -4.71
N ILE A 71 -6.80 11.96 -4.04
CA ILE A 71 -6.68 10.63 -3.44
C ILE A 71 -7.34 10.63 -2.06
N GLN A 72 -8.13 9.61 -1.76
CA GLN A 72 -8.72 9.42 -0.43
C GLN A 72 -7.75 8.71 0.52
N LEU A 73 -7.39 9.35 1.63
CA LEU A 73 -6.52 8.76 2.66
C LEU A 73 -7.35 8.11 3.77
N PHE A 74 -7.19 6.80 3.94
CA PHE A 74 -7.75 6.01 5.03
C PHE A 74 -6.66 5.66 6.04
N GLN A 75 -6.67 6.33 7.20
CA GLN A 75 -5.70 6.07 8.27
C GLN A 75 -6.24 5.09 9.30
N PHE A 76 -5.47 4.03 9.53
CA PHE A 76 -5.75 3.00 10.53
C PHE A 76 -4.51 2.83 11.43
N GLY A 77 -4.50 3.52 12.56
CA GLY A 77 -3.36 3.50 13.48
C GLY A 77 -3.15 2.13 14.13
N ILE A 78 -2.14 1.38 13.68
CA ILE A 78 -1.69 0.15 14.35
C ILE A 78 -0.36 0.46 15.04
N GLU A 79 -0.36 0.41 16.38
CA GLU A 79 0.86 0.56 17.17
C GLU A 79 1.87 -0.54 16.83
N GLY A 80 3.09 -0.12 16.48
CA GLY A 80 4.20 -1.02 16.18
C GLY A 80 5.13 -1.15 17.37
N LYS A 81 4.66 -1.68 18.50
CA LYS A 81 5.59 -2.05 19.58
C LYS A 81 6.26 -3.38 19.24
N MET A 82 7.56 -3.48 19.54
CA MET A 82 8.40 -4.68 19.33
C MET A 82 8.03 -5.87 20.22
N ASP A 83 6.99 -5.75 21.03
CA ASP A 83 6.56 -6.80 21.92
C ASP A 83 5.64 -7.76 21.15
N HIS A 84 6.06 -9.01 21.03
CA HIS A 84 5.30 -10.11 20.40
C HIS A 84 3.91 -10.35 21.03
N SER A 85 3.58 -9.64 22.12
CA SER A 85 2.33 -9.69 22.86
C SER A 85 1.25 -8.71 22.35
N VAL A 86 1.59 -7.72 21.51
CA VAL A 86 0.61 -6.73 21.04
C VAL A 86 -0.19 -7.32 19.87
N SER A 87 -1.33 -7.91 20.21
CA SER A 87 -2.34 -8.30 19.22
C SER A 87 -2.75 -7.06 18.43
N ILE A 88 -2.51 -7.06 17.11
CA ILE A 88 -3.06 -6.05 16.22
C ILE A 88 -4.58 -5.98 16.47
N PRO A 89 -5.16 -4.78 16.70
CA PRO A 89 -6.57 -4.69 17.02
C PRO A 89 -7.41 -5.27 15.87
N LYS A 90 -8.14 -6.36 16.16
CA LYS A 90 -8.97 -7.05 15.15
C LYS A 90 -9.96 -6.10 14.48
N GLY A 91 -10.49 -5.13 15.23
CA GLY A 91 -11.38 -4.09 14.71
C GLY A 91 -10.73 -3.23 13.64
N THR A 92 -9.49 -2.78 13.87
CA THR A 92 -8.73 -1.93 12.93
C THR A 92 -8.41 -2.67 11.63
N ILE A 93 -7.96 -3.92 11.72
CA ILE A 93 -7.70 -4.73 10.52
C ILE A 93 -8.99 -5.03 9.76
N THR A 94 -10.08 -5.32 10.47
CA THR A 94 -11.39 -5.56 9.83
C THR A 94 -11.89 -4.31 9.11
N ALA A 95 -11.73 -3.13 9.71
CA ALA A 95 -12.11 -1.86 9.08
C ALA A 95 -11.24 -1.56 7.84
N ALA A 96 -9.91 -1.75 7.94
CA ALA A 96 -9.02 -1.60 6.80
C ALA A 96 -9.34 -2.59 5.68
N LEU A 97 -9.69 -3.83 6.04
CA LEU A 97 -10.08 -4.87 5.08
C LEU A 97 -11.39 -4.52 4.38
N LYS A 98 -12.37 -3.93 5.08
CA LYS A 98 -13.62 -3.44 4.48
C LYS A 98 -13.36 -2.35 3.42
N VAL A 99 -12.42 -1.44 3.68
CA VAL A 99 -12.01 -0.43 2.68
C VAL A 99 -11.32 -1.09 1.50
N LEU A 100 -10.46 -2.08 1.76
CA LEU A 100 -9.67 -2.78 0.75
C LEU A 100 -10.50 -3.66 -0.20
N ILE A 101 -11.61 -4.24 0.26
CA ILE A 101 -12.50 -5.06 -0.59
C ILE A 101 -13.52 -4.24 -1.37
N ASP A 102 -13.67 -2.96 -1.07
CA ASP A 102 -14.65 -2.09 -1.73
C ASP A 102 -14.09 -1.58 -3.06
N VAL A 103 -14.57 -2.16 -4.15
CA VAL A 103 -14.20 -1.86 -5.55
C VAL A 103 -14.23 -0.36 -5.90
N ARG A 104 -15.02 0.44 -5.19
CA ARG A 104 -15.14 1.89 -5.42
C ARG A 104 -13.86 2.65 -5.05
N ASN A 105 -13.05 2.09 -4.16
CA ASN A 105 -11.80 2.69 -3.66
C ASN A 105 -10.58 2.37 -4.52
N HIS A 106 -10.72 1.53 -5.55
CA HIS A 106 -9.62 1.10 -6.40
C HIS A 106 -9.34 2.12 -7.53
N PRO A 107 -8.07 2.26 -7.96
CA PRO A 107 -6.88 1.56 -7.46
C PRO A 107 -6.42 2.01 -6.07
N VAL A 108 -6.02 1.07 -5.22
CA VAL A 108 -5.68 1.32 -3.81
C VAL A 108 -4.22 0.96 -3.48
N LEU A 109 -3.54 1.82 -2.72
CA LEU A 109 -2.20 1.56 -2.20
C LEU A 109 -2.22 1.34 -0.69
N ILE A 110 -1.73 0.19 -0.24
CA ILE A 110 -1.57 -0.14 1.18
C ILE A 110 -0.13 0.13 1.58
N HIS A 111 0.08 0.97 2.60
CA HIS A 111 1.43 1.17 3.10
C HIS A 111 1.51 1.36 4.62
N CYS A 112 2.72 1.13 5.12
CA CYS A 112 3.13 1.49 6.47
C CYS A 112 4.55 2.06 6.39
N LYS A 113 5.28 2.14 7.51
CA LYS A 113 6.67 2.64 7.52
C LYS A 113 7.61 1.90 6.54
N ARG A 114 7.65 0.56 6.60
CA ARG A 114 8.54 -0.28 5.77
C ARG A 114 7.82 -1.22 4.80
N GLY A 115 6.49 -1.31 4.85
CA GLY A 115 5.72 -2.25 4.02
C GLY A 115 5.83 -3.73 4.42
N LYS A 116 6.34 -4.03 5.63
CA LYS A 116 6.61 -5.41 6.11
C LYS A 116 5.52 -5.95 7.03
N HIS A 117 5.56 -5.63 8.33
CA HIS A 117 4.70 -6.27 9.33
C HIS A 117 3.21 -5.92 9.17
N ARG A 118 2.85 -4.64 9.28
CA ARG A 118 1.44 -4.18 9.26
C ARG A 118 0.78 -4.41 7.90
N THR A 119 1.44 -3.94 6.84
CA THR A 119 1.02 -4.17 5.45
C THR A 119 0.93 -5.67 5.15
N GLY A 120 1.91 -6.47 5.58
CA GLY A 120 1.91 -7.91 5.39
C GLY A 120 0.76 -8.61 6.12
N CYS A 121 0.43 -8.19 7.34
CA CYS A 121 -0.72 -8.73 8.08
C CYS A 121 -2.04 -8.45 7.35
N LEU A 122 -2.27 -7.21 6.90
CA LEU A 122 -3.49 -6.86 6.17
C LEU A 122 -3.60 -7.63 4.84
N VAL A 123 -2.50 -7.67 4.07
CA VAL A 123 -2.43 -8.44 2.82
C VAL A 123 -2.64 -9.94 3.09
N GLY A 124 -2.08 -10.49 4.16
CA GLY A 124 -2.30 -11.87 4.56
C GLY A 124 -3.77 -12.16 4.90
N CYS A 125 -4.43 -11.27 5.63
CA CYS A 125 -5.88 -11.36 5.88
C CYS A 125 -6.70 -11.30 4.60
N PHE A 126 -6.33 -10.41 3.67
CA PHE A 126 -6.96 -10.31 2.35
C PHE A 126 -6.80 -11.61 1.54
N ARG A 127 -5.58 -12.17 1.46
CA ARG A 127 -5.34 -13.45 0.78
C ARG A 127 -6.10 -14.61 1.41
N LYS A 128 -6.25 -14.61 2.75
CA LYS A 128 -7.07 -15.59 3.46
C LYS A 128 -8.55 -15.50 3.07
N LEU A 129 -9.09 -14.29 2.83
CA LEU A 129 -10.46 -14.11 2.34
C LEU A 129 -10.64 -14.56 0.89
N GLN A 130 -9.61 -14.43 0.05
CA GLN A 130 -9.63 -14.91 -1.33
C GLN A 130 -9.59 -16.45 -1.43
N ASN A 131 -9.70 -17.16 -0.30
CA ASN A 131 -9.59 -18.62 -0.20
C ASN A 131 -8.31 -19.16 -0.84
N TRP A 132 -7.26 -18.34 -0.87
CA TRP A 132 -6.00 -18.69 -1.50
C TRP A 132 -5.35 -19.79 -0.65
N SER A 133 -5.18 -20.99 -1.22
CA SER A 133 -4.48 -22.08 -0.54
C SER A 133 -3.09 -21.60 -0.15
N VAL A 134 -2.74 -21.71 1.13
CA VAL A 134 -1.44 -21.29 1.71
C VAL A 134 -0.22 -22.07 1.19
N PHE A 135 -0.39 -22.86 0.13
CA PHE A 135 0.59 -23.79 -0.44
C PHE A 135 1.22 -23.34 -1.77
N CYS A 136 0.85 -22.20 -2.33
CA CYS A 136 1.57 -21.61 -3.46
C CYS A 136 2.18 -20.27 -3.06
N VAL A 137 3.36 -20.34 -2.46
CA VAL A 137 4.38 -19.28 -2.42
C VAL A 137 5.73 -19.89 -2.75
#